data_AF-I1IQX2-F1
#
_entry.id   AF-I1IQX2-F1
#
_cell.length_a   1.000
_cell.length_b   1.000
_cell.length_c   1.000
_cell.angle_alpha   90.00
_cell.angle_beta   90.00
_cell.angle_gamma   90.00
#
_symmetry.space_group_name_H-M   'P 1'
#
loop_
_entity.id
_entity.type
_entity.pdbx_description
1 polymer ?
#
loop_
_entity_poly.entity_id
_entity_poly.type
_entity_poly.pdbx_seq_one_letter_code
_entity_poly.pdbx_strand_id
1 'polypeptide(L)'
;MASSSVALVALLVASCAGMAAAASFTVGDAQGWVAGIDYSGWTSGKSFAVGDTLVFTYASKVHTVTEVSKSGYAACSGSSALGNDDSGSTTVTLSTPGTHYYICNIPGHCASGMKLAVNVGGGGGGSSSGSGAGIPSGAAAVRVPAMSAAIVLAAASGVLIKAALF
;
A
#
# COMPACT_ATOMS: atom_id res chain seq x y z
N MET A 1 -31.14 32.29 -24.33
CA MET A 1 -29.95 31.54 -24.82
C MET A 1 -29.26 31.01 -23.58
N ALA A 2 -29.69 29.83 -23.10
CA ALA A 2 -29.10 29.25 -21.90
C ALA A 2 -27.63 28.97 -22.20
N SER A 3 -26.76 29.51 -21.36
CA SER A 3 -25.32 29.63 -21.59
C SER A 3 -24.68 28.26 -21.84
N SER A 4 -24.41 27.94 -23.10
CA SER A 4 -23.69 26.72 -23.53
C SER A 4 -22.35 26.57 -22.81
N SER A 5 -21.76 27.69 -22.38
CA SER A 5 -20.52 27.77 -21.62
C SER A 5 -20.65 27.22 -20.18
N VAL A 6 -21.82 27.34 -19.55
CA VAL A 6 -22.05 26.79 -18.19
C VAL A 6 -22.25 25.28 -18.24
N ALA A 7 -22.89 24.76 -19.30
CA ALA A 7 -23.06 23.33 -19.52
C ALA A 7 -21.70 22.62 -19.79
N LEU A 8 -20.79 23.26 -20.53
CA LEU A 8 -19.45 22.73 -20.82
C LEU A 8 -18.54 22.67 -19.59
N VAL A 9 -18.64 23.65 -18.68
CA VAL A 9 -17.86 23.66 -17.42
C VAL A 9 -18.40 22.62 -16.43
N ALA A 10 -19.73 22.41 -16.37
CA ALA A 10 -20.33 21.38 -15.52
C ALA A 10 -19.99 19.94 -15.98
N LEU A 11 -19.85 19.70 -17.29
CA LEU A 11 -19.46 18.41 -17.85
C LEU A 11 -17.97 18.07 -17.63
N LEU A 12 -17.09 19.07 -17.51
CA LEU A 12 -15.65 18.86 -17.25
C LEU A 12 -15.33 18.54 -15.78
N VAL A 13 -16.21 18.90 -14.84
CA VAL A 13 -16.03 18.57 -13.41
C VAL A 13 -16.54 17.17 -13.07
N ALA A 14 -17.40 16.58 -13.92
CA ALA A 14 -18.01 15.26 -13.71
C ALA A 14 -17.15 14.07 -14.18
N SER A 15 -15.98 14.29 -14.78
CA SER A 15 -15.17 13.25 -15.42
C SER A 15 -14.04 12.67 -14.54
N CYS A 16 -13.89 13.09 -13.28
CA CYS A 16 -12.84 12.57 -12.40
C CYS A 16 -13.31 11.41 -11.50
N ALA A 17 -14.12 10.50 -12.04
CA ALA A 17 -14.29 9.18 -11.44
C ALA A 17 -13.14 8.29 -11.91
N GLY A 18 -11.98 8.40 -11.25
CA GLY A 18 -10.86 7.50 -11.52
C GLY A 18 -11.28 6.06 -11.29
N MET A 19 -11.19 5.20 -12.31
CA MET A 19 -11.38 3.77 -12.13
C MET A 19 -10.29 3.26 -11.18
N ALA A 20 -10.67 2.85 -9.98
CA ALA A 20 -9.78 2.14 -9.08
C ALA A 20 -9.46 0.78 -9.70
N ALA A 21 -8.26 0.62 -10.24
CA ALA A 21 -7.77 -0.67 -10.71
C ALA A 21 -7.24 -1.49 -9.51
N ALA A 22 -7.46 -2.81 -9.54
CA ALA A 22 -6.87 -3.72 -8.58
C ALA A 22 -5.33 -3.66 -8.67
N ALA A 23 -4.67 -3.52 -7.53
CA ALA A 23 -3.22 -3.49 -7.42
C ALA A 23 -2.63 -4.90 -7.24
N SER A 24 -1.36 -5.05 -7.60
CA SER A 24 -0.58 -6.25 -7.31
C SER A 24 0.58 -5.89 -6.38
N PHE A 25 0.71 -6.64 -5.28
CA PHE A 25 1.76 -6.46 -4.29
C PHE A 25 2.66 -7.70 -4.24
N THR A 26 3.92 -7.54 -4.65
CA THR A 26 4.94 -8.59 -4.48
C THR A 26 5.38 -8.63 -3.02
N VAL A 27 5.04 -9.72 -2.33
CA VAL A 27 5.31 -9.90 -0.91
C VAL A 27 6.81 -9.98 -0.67
N GLY A 28 7.35 -9.11 0.20
CA GLY A 28 8.78 -9.01 0.47
C GLY A 28 9.59 -8.31 -0.63
N ASP A 29 8.92 -7.71 -1.62
CA ASP A 29 9.52 -6.99 -2.74
C ASP A 29 10.60 -7.83 -3.45
N ALA A 30 11.85 -7.35 -3.55
CA ALA A 30 12.94 -8.07 -4.20
C ALA A 30 13.41 -9.32 -3.42
N GLN A 31 13.13 -9.39 -2.11
CA GLN A 31 13.55 -10.52 -1.28
C GLN A 31 12.60 -11.72 -1.38
N GLY A 32 11.35 -11.46 -1.77
CA GLY A 32 10.31 -12.47 -1.88
C GLY A 32 9.85 -13.01 -0.52
N TRP A 33 9.22 -14.18 -0.56
CA TRP A 33 8.69 -14.87 0.61
C TRP A 33 9.75 -15.80 1.21
N VAL A 34 10.50 -15.26 2.17
CA VAL A 34 11.58 -15.95 2.91
C VAL A 34 11.53 -15.64 4.41
N ALA A 35 12.30 -16.39 5.22
CA ALA A 35 12.45 -16.13 6.65
C ALA A 35 13.38 -14.93 6.92
N GLY A 36 13.26 -14.31 8.10
CA GLY A 36 14.13 -13.21 8.53
C GLY A 36 13.78 -11.82 7.95
N ILE A 37 12.64 -11.70 7.26
CA ILE A 37 12.11 -10.43 6.76
C ILE A 37 11.06 -9.88 7.72
N ASP A 38 11.07 -8.58 7.96
CA ASP A 38 10.01 -7.88 8.70
C ASP A 38 8.81 -7.60 7.79
N TYR A 39 7.89 -8.57 7.70
CA TYR A 39 6.66 -8.40 6.93
C TYR A 39 5.70 -7.36 7.53
N SER A 40 5.82 -7.04 8.83
CA SER A 40 5.00 -5.98 9.45
C SER A 40 5.45 -4.61 8.96
N GLY A 41 6.76 -4.36 8.93
CA GLY A 41 7.36 -3.21 8.28
C GLY A 41 7.03 -3.16 6.78
N TRP A 42 7.06 -4.30 6.08
CA TRP A 42 6.68 -4.36 4.66
C TRP A 42 5.22 -3.93 4.43
N THR A 43 4.28 -4.29 5.30
CA THR A 43 2.88 -3.81 5.18
C THR A 43 2.68 -2.33 5.51
N SER A 44 3.65 -1.70 6.16
CA SER A 44 3.53 -0.30 6.61
C SER A 44 3.37 0.65 5.42
N GLY A 45 2.38 1.54 5.51
CA GLY A 45 2.06 2.50 4.45
C GLY A 45 1.38 1.91 3.21
N LYS A 46 1.20 0.59 3.14
CA LYS A 46 0.43 -0.05 2.06
C LYS A 46 -1.06 -0.07 2.42
N SER A 47 -1.90 0.21 1.43
CA SER A 47 -3.35 0.07 1.54
C SER A 47 -3.80 -1.05 0.63
N PHE A 48 -4.45 -2.04 1.21
CA PHE A 48 -4.97 -3.20 0.48
C PHE A 48 -6.49 -3.08 0.36
N ALA A 49 -7.02 -3.31 -0.82
CA ALA A 49 -8.43 -3.25 -1.14
C ALA A 49 -8.92 -4.59 -1.70
N VAL A 50 -10.24 -4.79 -1.64
CA VAL A 50 -10.86 -5.94 -2.28
C VAL A 50 -10.58 -5.92 -3.78
N GLY A 51 -10.10 -7.05 -4.31
CA GLY A 51 -9.69 -7.22 -5.70
C GLY A 51 -8.17 -7.17 -5.91
N ASP A 52 -7.42 -6.58 -4.97
CA ASP A 52 -5.96 -6.57 -5.04
C ASP A 52 -5.39 -7.99 -4.96
N THR A 53 -4.15 -8.15 -5.42
CA THR A 53 -3.45 -9.43 -5.42
C THR A 53 -2.16 -9.36 -4.61
N LEU A 54 -1.88 -10.43 -3.86
CA LEU A 54 -0.60 -10.69 -3.23
C LEU A 54 0.15 -11.73 -4.07
N VAL A 55 1.37 -11.41 -4.47
CA VAL A 55 2.24 -12.31 -5.24
C VAL A 55 3.40 -12.75 -4.35
N PHE A 56 3.41 -14.03 -4.01
CA PHE A 56 4.46 -14.67 -3.23
C PHE A 56 5.38 -15.43 -4.17
N THR A 57 6.68 -15.17 -4.10
CA THR A 57 7.71 -15.94 -4.81
C THR A 57 8.69 -16.52 -3.80
N TYR A 58 8.96 -17.83 -3.90
CA TYR A 58 9.74 -18.57 -2.92
C TYR A 58 10.34 -19.85 -3.51
N ALA A 59 11.31 -20.44 -2.81
CA ALA A 59 11.85 -21.73 -3.19
C ALA A 59 10.77 -22.84 -3.05
N SER A 60 10.39 -23.44 -4.18
CA SER A 60 9.42 -24.54 -4.27
C SER A 60 9.78 -25.68 -3.31
N LYS A 61 8.78 -26.26 -2.64
CA LYS A 61 8.92 -27.32 -1.62
C LYS A 61 9.76 -26.99 -0.38
N VAL A 62 10.40 -25.81 -0.33
CA VAL A 62 11.15 -25.31 0.84
C VAL A 62 10.30 -24.37 1.67
N HIS A 63 9.38 -23.65 1.04
CA HIS A 63 8.43 -22.77 1.70
C HIS A 63 7.01 -23.06 1.20
N THR A 64 6.04 -22.71 2.03
CA THR A 64 4.62 -22.70 1.66
C THR A 64 4.04 -21.30 1.83
N VAL A 65 2.92 -21.06 1.15
CA VAL A 65 1.97 -20.00 1.47
C VAL A 65 0.69 -20.68 1.95
N THR A 66 0.44 -20.57 3.24
CA THR A 66 -0.73 -21.20 3.88
C THR A 66 -1.60 -20.10 4.47
N GLU A 67 -2.83 -19.94 3.97
CA GLU A 67 -3.81 -19.03 4.58
C GLU A 67 -4.42 -19.69 5.81
N VAL A 68 -4.48 -18.97 6.92
CA VAL A 68 -4.92 -19.49 8.21
C VAL A 68 -5.84 -18.51 8.93
N SER A 69 -6.54 -19.00 9.95
CA SER A 69 -7.23 -18.15 10.91
C SER A 69 -6.25 -17.28 11.73
N LYS A 70 -6.78 -16.24 12.39
CA LYS A 70 -6.00 -15.40 13.32
C LYS A 70 -5.31 -16.20 14.42
N SER A 71 -5.97 -17.23 14.97
CA SER A 71 -5.38 -18.10 16.00
C SER A 71 -4.29 -19.00 15.41
N GLY A 72 -4.48 -19.54 14.21
CA GLY A 72 -3.44 -20.28 13.49
C GLY A 72 -2.20 -19.43 13.21
N TYR A 73 -2.38 -18.17 12.83
CA TYR A 73 -1.28 -17.20 12.65
C TYR A 73 -0.54 -16.87 13.95
N ALA A 74 -1.27 -16.70 15.06
CA ALA A 74 -0.66 -16.45 16.37
C ALA A 74 0.13 -17.66 16.87
N ALA A 75 -0.41 -18.87 16.67
CA ALA A 75 0.19 -20.12 17.08
C ALA A 75 1.23 -20.68 16.09
N CYS A 76 1.40 -20.05 14.92
CA CYS A 76 2.19 -20.59 13.81
C CYS A 76 1.80 -22.04 13.45
N SER A 77 0.50 -22.27 13.29
CA SER A 77 -0.07 -23.59 13.04
C SER A 77 -0.95 -23.60 11.79
N GLY A 78 -0.67 -24.55 10.88
CA GLY A 78 -1.52 -24.88 9.75
C GLY A 78 -2.76 -25.70 10.09
N SER A 79 -3.06 -25.99 11.38
CA SER A 79 -4.28 -26.73 11.75
C SER A 79 -5.57 -26.04 11.35
N SER A 80 -5.53 -24.72 11.13
CA SER A 80 -6.65 -23.94 10.59
C SER A 80 -6.42 -23.52 9.13
N ALA A 81 -5.70 -24.33 8.35
CA ALA A 81 -5.41 -24.00 6.95
C ALA A 81 -6.70 -23.90 6.14
N LEU A 82 -6.86 -22.77 5.46
CA LEU A 82 -7.93 -22.50 4.50
C LEU A 82 -7.46 -22.78 3.07
N GLY A 83 -6.14 -22.73 2.85
CA GLY A 83 -5.46 -23.08 1.62
C GLY A 83 -3.96 -23.23 1.87
N ASN A 84 -3.29 -23.99 1.00
CA ASN A 84 -1.84 -24.19 1.06
C ASN A 84 -1.29 -24.36 -0.35
N ASP A 85 -0.23 -23.63 -0.67
CA ASP A 85 0.56 -23.84 -1.88
C ASP A 85 2.05 -23.94 -1.54
N ASP A 86 2.76 -24.79 -2.26
CA ASP A 86 4.20 -25.05 -2.13
C ASP A 86 4.92 -25.09 -3.48
N SER A 87 4.26 -24.56 -4.52
CA SER A 87 4.70 -24.62 -5.92
C SER A 87 5.94 -23.76 -6.21
N GLY A 88 6.20 -22.74 -5.38
CA GLY A 88 7.28 -21.76 -5.54
C GLY A 88 6.80 -20.39 -6.02
N SER A 89 5.56 -20.28 -6.49
CA SER A 89 4.94 -19.00 -6.83
C SER A 89 3.43 -19.08 -6.59
N THR A 90 2.94 -18.24 -5.69
CA THR A 90 1.51 -18.20 -5.32
C THR A 90 0.97 -16.80 -5.53
N THR A 91 -0.11 -16.68 -6.29
CA THR A 91 -0.88 -15.44 -6.39
C THR A 91 -2.20 -15.60 -5.66
N VAL A 92 -2.47 -14.70 -4.71
CA VAL A 92 -3.70 -14.69 -3.90
C VAL A 92 -4.47 -13.42 -4.19
N THR A 93 -5.75 -13.54 -4.58
CA THR A 93 -6.65 -12.39 -4.70
C THR A 93 -7.34 -12.12 -3.38
N LEU A 94 -7.32 -10.86 -2.92
CA LEU A 94 -7.97 -10.40 -1.70
C LEU A 94 -9.46 -10.17 -1.99
N SER A 95 -10.27 -11.22 -1.89
CA SER A 95 -11.67 -11.18 -2.33
C SER A 95 -12.66 -10.63 -1.29
N THR A 96 -12.25 -10.49 -0.03
CA THR A 96 -13.12 -10.04 1.07
C THR A 96 -12.46 -8.96 1.91
N PRO A 97 -13.25 -8.02 2.49
CA PRO A 97 -12.73 -7.12 3.50
C PRO A 97 -12.32 -7.87 4.77
N GLY A 98 -11.41 -7.27 5.56
CA GLY A 98 -10.95 -7.80 6.83
C GLY A 98 -9.48 -8.21 6.80
N THR A 99 -9.02 -8.80 7.90
CA THR A 99 -7.61 -9.22 8.01
C THR A 99 -7.43 -10.66 7.54
N HIS A 100 -6.57 -10.83 6.54
CA HIS A 100 -6.13 -12.13 6.03
C HIS A 100 -4.76 -12.47 6.61
N TYR A 101 -4.54 -13.74 6.93
CA TYR A 101 -3.31 -14.20 7.57
C TYR A 101 -2.66 -15.33 6.79
N TYR A 102 -1.38 -15.16 6.49
CA TYR A 102 -0.59 -16.12 5.74
C TYR A 102 0.64 -16.53 6.55
N ILE A 103 0.98 -17.81 6.52
CA ILE A 103 2.18 -18.36 7.18
C ILE A 103 2.94 -19.26 6.21
N CYS A 104 4.22 -19.44 6.48
CA CYS A 104 4.96 -20.61 6.01
C CYS A 104 4.75 -21.74 7.02
N ASN A 105 4.13 -22.84 6.60
CA ASN A 105 3.77 -23.96 7.47
C ASN A 105 4.89 -25.02 7.61
N ILE A 106 6.07 -24.73 7.07
CA ILE A 106 7.26 -25.56 7.27
C ILE A 106 7.74 -25.37 8.72
N PRO A 107 8.07 -26.45 9.45
CA PRO A 107 8.45 -26.36 10.86
C PRO A 107 9.54 -25.32 11.13
N GLY A 108 9.26 -24.41 12.08
CA GLY A 108 10.18 -23.35 12.48
C GLY A 108 10.12 -22.07 11.62
N HIS A 109 9.66 -22.10 10.37
CA HIS A 109 9.70 -20.93 9.48
C HIS A 109 8.78 -19.79 9.94
N CYS A 110 7.52 -20.09 10.27
CA CYS A 110 6.60 -19.08 10.79
C CYS A 110 7.09 -18.47 12.11
N ALA A 111 7.62 -19.30 13.02
CA ALA A 111 8.16 -18.83 14.30
C ALA A 111 9.37 -17.90 14.12
N SER A 112 10.16 -18.12 13.06
CA SER A 112 11.26 -17.25 12.62
C SER A 112 10.80 -16.01 11.83
N GLY A 113 9.51 -15.67 11.87
CA GLY A 113 8.96 -14.45 11.29
C GLY A 113 8.40 -14.58 9.88
N MET A 114 8.37 -15.78 9.29
CA MET A 114 7.82 -16.01 7.95
C MET A 114 6.29 -16.09 7.98
N LYS A 115 5.67 -14.95 8.29
CA LYS A 115 4.22 -14.79 8.43
C LYS A 115 3.79 -13.36 8.09
N LEU A 116 2.64 -13.23 7.45
CA LEU A 116 2.09 -11.96 6.97
C LEU A 116 0.64 -11.80 7.43
N ALA A 117 0.29 -10.61 7.89
CA ALA A 117 -1.09 -10.21 8.14
C ALA A 117 -1.41 -8.99 7.27
N VAL A 118 -2.48 -9.08 6.47
CA VAL A 118 -2.89 -8.01 5.55
C VAL A 118 -4.30 -7.56 5.93
N ASN A 119 -4.48 -6.26 6.19
CA ASN A 119 -5.80 -5.70 6.47
C ASN A 119 -6.39 -5.10 5.20
N VAL A 120 -7.47 -5.70 4.72
CA VAL A 120 -8.15 -5.33 3.47
C VAL A 120 -9.31 -4.40 3.80
N GLY A 121 -9.25 -3.18 3.26
CA GLY A 121 -10.36 -2.23 3.34
C GLY A 121 -11.57 -2.70 2.53
N GLY A 122 -12.77 -2.42 3.03
CA GLY A 122 -14.00 -2.59 2.24
C GLY A 122 -13.99 -1.61 1.08
N GLY A 123 -14.16 -2.11 -0.15
CA GLY A 123 -14.16 -1.31 -1.36
C GLY A 123 -15.20 -0.20 -1.30
N GLY A 124 -14.74 1.01 -1.00
CA GLY A 124 -15.46 2.27 -1.10
C GLY A 124 -14.42 3.33 -1.42
N GLY A 125 -14.41 3.79 -2.66
CA GLY A 125 -13.50 4.86 -3.11
C GLY A 125 -13.58 6.05 -2.16
N GLY A 126 -12.46 6.39 -1.55
CA GLY A 126 -12.39 7.47 -0.58
C GLY A 126 -11.09 7.40 0.19
N SER A 127 -10.13 8.22 -0.22
CA SER A 127 -8.93 8.54 0.54
C SER A 127 -9.27 8.75 2.02
N SER A 128 -8.82 7.85 2.89
CA SER A 128 -8.62 8.19 4.29
C SER A 128 -7.41 9.12 4.35
N SER A 129 -7.67 10.41 4.21
CA SER A 129 -6.77 11.47 4.65
C SER A 129 -6.42 11.18 6.10
N GLY A 130 -5.17 10.82 6.37
CA GLY A 130 -4.64 10.74 7.72
C GLY A 130 -4.74 12.11 8.38
N SER A 131 -5.83 12.35 9.10
CA SER A 131 -5.98 13.52 9.95
C SER A 131 -5.34 13.24 11.29
N GLY A 132 -4.21 13.92 11.52
CA GLY A 132 -3.87 14.50 12.81
C GLY A 132 -3.50 13.53 13.93
N ALA A 133 -2.20 13.42 14.17
CA ALA A 133 -1.64 13.03 15.46
C ALA A 133 -2.26 13.85 16.60
N GLY A 134 -2.81 13.17 17.60
CA GLY A 134 -3.18 13.78 18.87
C GLY A 134 -1.92 14.21 19.62
N ILE A 135 -1.77 15.51 19.85
CA ILE A 135 -0.73 16.11 20.70
C ILE A 135 -1.25 16.12 22.14
N PRO A 136 -0.53 15.59 23.15
CA PRO A 136 -0.85 15.88 24.55
C PRO A 136 -0.39 17.29 24.93
N SER A 137 -1.30 18.00 25.59
CA SER A 137 -1.11 19.34 26.15
C SER A 137 -0.03 19.32 27.26
N GLY A 138 1.01 20.14 27.12
CA GLY A 138 2.06 20.32 28.12
C GLY A 138 2.96 21.51 27.79
N ALA A 139 2.77 22.61 28.52
CA ALA A 139 3.39 23.91 28.33
C ALA A 139 4.92 23.95 28.54
N ALA A 140 5.63 24.75 27.73
CA ALA A 140 6.54 25.81 28.18
C ALA A 140 7.12 26.58 26.98
N ALA A 141 7.18 27.91 27.12
CA ALA A 141 7.49 28.88 26.08
C ALA A 141 8.99 29.05 25.82
N VAL A 142 9.37 29.26 24.55
CA VAL A 142 10.56 30.04 24.18
C VAL A 142 10.21 30.90 22.96
N ARG A 143 10.31 32.23 23.12
CA ARG A 143 10.15 33.24 22.06
C ARG A 143 11.52 33.54 21.45
N VAL A 144 11.59 33.63 20.12
CA VAL A 144 12.74 34.22 19.39
C VAL A 144 12.17 35.08 18.25
N PRO A 145 12.71 36.30 17.99
CA PRO A 145 12.02 37.32 17.21
C PRO A 145 12.15 37.16 15.69
N ALA A 146 11.20 37.78 15.01
CA ALA A 146 11.04 37.85 13.56
C ALA A 146 12.03 38.82 12.90
N MET A 147 12.47 38.48 11.68
CA MET A 147 13.06 39.43 10.74
C MET A 147 12.58 39.13 9.31
N SER A 148 12.35 40.22 8.59
CA SER A 148 11.40 40.38 7.49
C SER A 148 11.88 39.96 6.10
N ALA A 149 10.88 39.61 5.28
CA ALA A 149 10.70 39.78 3.83
C ALA A 149 11.90 40.08 2.91
N ALA A 150 12.03 39.27 1.85
CA ALA A 150 12.34 39.75 0.50
C ALA A 150 11.64 38.87 -0.54
N ILE A 151 10.69 39.46 -1.27
CA ILE A 151 10.09 38.94 -2.48
C ILE A 151 11.09 39.20 -3.61
N VAL A 152 11.54 38.16 -4.31
CA VAL A 152 12.30 38.33 -5.56
C VAL A 152 11.42 37.83 -6.71
N LEU A 153 10.82 38.78 -7.44
CA LEU A 153 10.37 38.56 -8.81
C LEU A 153 11.62 38.54 -9.70
N ALA A 154 11.85 37.44 -10.41
CA ALA A 154 12.76 37.42 -11.56
C ALA A 154 11.97 36.97 -12.79
N ALA A 155 11.92 37.88 -13.75
CA ALA A 155 11.22 37.76 -15.01
C ALA A 155 11.96 36.87 -16.03
N ALA A 156 11.20 36.47 -17.05
CA ALA A 156 11.55 35.63 -18.18
C ALA A 156 12.81 36.03 -18.96
N SER A 157 13.41 35.04 -19.63
CA SER A 157 13.96 35.19 -20.98
C SER A 157 14.05 33.80 -21.63
N GLY A 158 13.30 33.60 -22.70
CA GLY A 158 13.43 32.42 -23.55
C GLY A 158 14.71 32.47 -24.38
N VAL A 159 15.28 31.31 -24.68
CA VAL A 159 16.15 31.09 -25.85
C VAL A 159 15.83 29.70 -26.42
N LEU A 160 15.49 29.73 -27.71
CA LEU A 160 15.27 28.61 -28.61
C LEU A 160 16.59 27.91 -29.00
N ILE A 161 16.45 26.82 -29.77
CA ILE A 161 17.42 26.20 -30.69
C ILE A 161 18.30 25.13 -29.98
N LYS A 162 18.39 23.85 -30.39
CA LYS A 162 18.51 23.30 -31.75
C LYS A 162 18.13 21.82 -31.81
N ALA A 163 17.42 21.44 -32.86
CA ALA A 163 17.34 20.07 -33.35
C ALA A 163 18.69 19.62 -33.93
N ALA A 164 19.08 18.36 -33.69
CA ALA A 164 19.96 17.62 -34.56
C ALA A 164 19.66 16.13 -34.42
N LEU A 165 19.21 15.53 -35.53
CA LEU A 165 19.11 14.10 -35.73
C LEU A 165 20.48 13.44 -35.62
N PHE A 166 20.52 12.28 -34.98
CA PHE A 166 21.24 11.11 -35.46
C PHE A 166 20.35 9.89 -35.23
#